data_AF-A0A9E7ULH3-F1
#
_entry.id   AF-A0A9E7ULH3-F1
#
_cell.length_a   1.000
_cell.length_b   1.000
_cell.length_c   1.000
_cell.angle_alpha   90.00
_cell.angle_beta   90.00
_cell.angle_gamma   90.00
#
_symmetry.space_group_name_H-M   'P 1'
#
loop_
_entity.id
_entity.type
_entity.pdbx_description
1 polymer ?
#
loop_
_entity_poly.entity_id
_entity_poly.type
_entity_poly.pdbx_seq_one_letter_code
_entity_poly.pdbx_strand_id
1 'polypeptide(L)'
;MYETLTYQGGVHRHEELKELIEDLGGFVLQENMLQMDLILTLAVPIEDVDRVRDKAKELLGKVKIAPMAGTEIAIVSPTLARHHLPHSACDISEYLRRYGAKDNMIGLARGAGKGISRISEDEKRLIEEHDLAVFALGSFEQCIKDKAHLFSDINIPVVVTGSPRDIDIGELPGADAYVGGLGRIPRRLKRGEDIRALRRLVEVVEDILDRRRREMAADPPLVPSILVKTEIENQVPAIREVYSPTPVTSQLDGVRVKLNYDRHQEEIADVRVSDYRLGDIADIRRSMMYDYILVKLLPESSIIQ
;
A
#
# COMPACT_ATOMS: atom_id res chain seq x y z
N MET A 1 15.71 -3.09 -13.19
CA MET A 1 15.05 -2.52 -12.00
C MET A 1 14.07 -1.45 -12.49
N TYR A 2 12.86 -1.41 -11.93
CA TYR A 2 11.81 -0.48 -12.34
C TYR A 2 11.73 0.71 -11.38
N GLU A 3 11.54 1.91 -11.92
CA GLU A 3 11.19 3.12 -11.19
C GLU A 3 9.67 3.32 -11.26
N THR A 4 9.06 3.63 -10.12
CA THR A 4 7.63 3.88 -10.08
C THR A 4 7.30 5.36 -10.16
N LEU A 5 6.38 5.72 -11.05
CA LEU A 5 6.06 7.08 -11.41
C LEU A 5 4.55 7.33 -11.32
N THR A 6 4.15 8.54 -10.95
CA THR A 6 2.79 9.04 -11.11
C THR A 6 2.79 10.09 -12.22
N TYR A 7 2.04 9.83 -13.28
CA TYR A 7 1.69 10.80 -14.31
C TYR A 7 0.34 11.44 -14.00
N GLN A 8 0.28 12.77 -14.10
CA GLN A 8 -0.96 13.53 -14.03
C GLN A 8 -1.07 14.42 -15.27
N GLY A 9 -2.10 14.20 -16.07
CA GLY A 9 -2.33 14.95 -17.31
C GLY A 9 -3.78 14.94 -17.74
N GLY A 10 -4.07 15.45 -18.93
CA GLY A 10 -5.41 15.39 -19.50
C GLY A 10 -5.71 14.02 -20.11
N VAL A 11 -6.99 13.68 -20.27
CA VAL A 11 -7.45 12.47 -20.98
C VAL A 11 -7.08 12.51 -22.48
N HIS A 12 -6.79 13.67 -23.04
CA HIS A 12 -6.45 13.79 -24.46
C HIS A 12 -5.05 13.22 -24.77
N ARG A 13 -4.94 12.29 -25.73
CA ARG A 13 -3.68 11.63 -26.16
C ARG A 13 -2.94 10.83 -25.07
N HIS A 14 -3.65 10.41 -24.03
CA HIS A 14 -3.05 9.60 -22.97
C HIS A 14 -2.69 8.18 -23.40
N GLU A 15 -3.36 7.64 -24.43
CA GLU A 15 -3.01 6.35 -25.03
C GLU A 15 -1.59 6.34 -25.59
N GLU A 16 -1.09 7.47 -26.13
CA GLU A 16 0.30 7.59 -26.58
C GLU A 16 1.32 7.39 -25.43
N LEU A 17 0.92 7.71 -24.19
CA LEU A 17 1.75 7.46 -23.03
C LEU A 17 1.68 5.99 -22.62
N LYS A 18 0.52 5.34 -22.71
CA LYS A 18 0.38 3.90 -22.43
C LYS A 18 1.17 3.06 -23.42
N GLU A 19 1.02 3.35 -24.72
CA GLU A 19 1.77 2.69 -25.80
C GLU A 19 3.28 2.83 -25.59
N LEU A 20 3.77 4.03 -25.26
CA LEU A 20 5.19 4.24 -24.96
C LEU A 20 5.64 3.39 -23.75
N ILE A 21 4.82 3.28 -22.72
CA ILE A 21 5.18 2.50 -21.52
C ILE A 21 5.27 1.01 -21.87
N GLU A 22 4.35 0.49 -22.67
CA GLU A 22 4.39 -0.90 -23.15
C GLU A 22 5.61 -1.16 -24.05
N ASP A 23 5.93 -0.24 -24.97
CA ASP A 23 7.10 -0.32 -25.84
C ASP A 23 8.43 -0.34 -25.06
N LEU A 24 8.47 0.37 -23.93
CA LEU A 24 9.62 0.40 -23.03
C LEU A 24 9.66 -0.81 -22.08
N GLY A 25 8.70 -1.74 -22.18
CA GLY A 25 8.60 -2.89 -21.27
C GLY A 25 8.21 -2.51 -19.84
N GLY A 26 7.57 -1.35 -19.67
CA GLY A 26 6.95 -0.89 -18.43
C GLY A 26 5.51 -1.37 -18.26
N PHE A 27 4.90 -0.97 -17.15
CA PHE A 27 3.57 -1.43 -16.75
C PHE A 27 2.72 -0.29 -16.20
N VAL A 28 1.42 -0.31 -16.50
CA VAL A 28 0.43 0.55 -15.85
C VAL A 28 -0.06 -0.12 -14.57
N LEU A 29 0.35 0.40 -13.43
CA LEU A 29 -0.06 -0.09 -12.11
C LEU A 29 -1.50 0.27 -11.79
N GLN A 30 -1.89 1.49 -12.13
CA GLN A 30 -3.22 2.02 -11.86
C GLN A 30 -3.58 3.13 -12.83
N GLU A 31 -4.85 3.15 -13.21
CA GLU A 31 -5.46 4.22 -13.99
C GLU A 31 -6.66 4.78 -13.24
N ASN A 32 -6.68 6.10 -13.00
CA ASN A 32 -7.86 6.80 -12.51
C ASN A 32 -8.20 7.94 -13.45
N MET A 33 -9.41 7.89 -14.01
CA MET A 33 -9.97 8.95 -14.83
C MET A 33 -10.97 9.76 -13.99
N LEU A 34 -10.68 11.03 -13.80
CA LEU A 34 -11.52 11.99 -13.07
C LEU A 34 -11.93 13.11 -14.03
N GLN A 35 -13.08 12.93 -14.68
CA GLN A 35 -13.60 13.85 -15.70
C GLN A 35 -12.60 14.05 -16.86
N MET A 36 -11.87 15.16 -16.86
CA MET A 36 -10.87 15.51 -17.89
C MET A 36 -9.43 15.23 -17.44
N ASP A 37 -9.24 14.89 -16.16
CA ASP A 37 -7.94 14.58 -15.59
C ASP A 37 -7.71 13.07 -15.58
N LEU A 38 -6.49 12.69 -15.94
CA LEU A 38 -6.00 11.32 -15.86
C LEU A 38 -4.83 11.26 -14.88
N ILE A 39 -4.91 10.33 -13.94
CA ILE A 39 -3.81 9.98 -13.04
C ILE A 39 -3.43 8.53 -13.33
N LEU A 40 -2.22 8.35 -13.85
CA LEU A 40 -1.62 7.03 -14.07
C LEU A 40 -0.52 6.79 -13.04
N THR A 41 -0.51 5.60 -12.46
CA THR A 41 0.65 5.07 -11.73
C THR A 41 1.33 4.05 -12.62
N LEU A 42 2.62 4.20 -12.83
CA LEU A 42 3.41 3.49 -13.84
C LEU A 42 4.65 2.89 -13.18
N ALA A 43 5.14 1.77 -13.72
CA ALA A 43 6.46 1.23 -13.43
C ALA A 43 7.25 1.14 -14.74
N VAL A 44 8.44 1.76 -14.78
CA VAL A 44 9.23 1.91 -16.02
C VAL A 44 10.67 1.54 -15.75
N PRO A 45 11.41 0.91 -16.68
CA PRO A 45 12.85 0.71 -16.50
C PRO A 45 13.56 2.03 -16.17
N ILE A 46 14.49 2.00 -15.21
CA ILE A 46 15.18 3.22 -14.71
C ILE A 46 15.85 4.00 -15.86
N GLU A 47 16.38 3.30 -16.85
CA GLU A 47 17.08 3.88 -18.01
C GLU A 47 16.16 4.73 -18.90
N ASP A 48 14.85 4.47 -18.87
CA ASP A 48 13.86 5.09 -19.75
C ASP A 48 12.97 6.14 -19.05
N VAL A 49 13.23 6.44 -17.77
CA VAL A 49 12.47 7.43 -16.99
C VAL A 49 12.46 8.81 -17.67
N ASP A 50 13.59 9.21 -18.28
CA ASP A 50 13.68 10.52 -18.95
C ASP A 50 12.85 10.58 -20.23
N ARG A 51 12.70 9.47 -20.96
CA ARG A 51 11.82 9.38 -22.13
C ARG A 51 10.37 9.59 -21.74
N VAL A 52 9.94 8.98 -20.62
CA VAL A 52 8.58 9.16 -20.09
C VAL A 52 8.35 10.60 -19.62
N ARG A 53 9.35 11.23 -19.00
CA ARG A 53 9.27 12.66 -18.62
C ARG A 53 9.12 13.56 -19.83
N ASP A 54 9.83 13.29 -20.92
CA ASP A 54 9.77 14.12 -22.12
C ASP A 54 8.42 13.95 -22.84
N LYS A 55 7.92 12.71 -22.96
CA LYS A 55 6.58 12.47 -23.49
C LYS A 55 5.50 13.13 -22.64
N ALA A 56 5.63 13.07 -21.31
CA ALA A 56 4.69 13.73 -20.41
C ALA A 56 4.67 15.26 -20.60
N LYS A 57 5.84 15.90 -20.81
CA LYS A 57 5.91 17.33 -21.13
C LYS A 57 5.23 17.65 -22.46
N GLU A 58 5.42 16.82 -23.48
CA GLU A 58 4.75 16.95 -24.79
C GLU A 58 3.21 16.93 -24.63
N LEU A 59 2.73 16.06 -23.74
CA LEU A 59 1.30 15.92 -23.40
C LEU A 59 0.80 16.95 -22.37
N LEU A 60 1.62 17.95 -22.02
CA LEU A 60 1.32 18.97 -20.98
C LEU A 60 0.98 18.36 -19.61
N GLY A 61 1.48 17.15 -19.34
CA GLY A 61 1.33 16.45 -18.08
C GLY A 61 2.52 16.65 -17.14
N LYS A 62 2.39 16.11 -15.93
CA LYS A 62 3.42 16.14 -14.87
C LYS A 62 3.74 14.72 -14.44
N VAL A 63 5.02 14.40 -14.36
CA VAL A 63 5.51 13.13 -13.81
C VAL A 63 6.18 13.40 -12.48
N LYS A 64 5.90 12.56 -11.50
CA LYS A 64 6.56 12.54 -10.19
C LYS A 64 6.94 11.12 -9.84
N ILE A 65 7.99 10.95 -9.04
CA ILE A 65 8.33 9.64 -8.47
C ILE A 65 7.22 9.27 -7.47
N ALA A 66 6.83 8.00 -7.49
CA ALA A 66 5.79 7.42 -6.66
C ALA A 66 6.41 6.29 -5.82
N PRO A 67 7.14 6.62 -4.75
CA PRO A 67 7.99 5.66 -4.05
C PRO A 67 7.19 4.55 -3.37
N MET A 68 5.88 4.74 -3.15
CA MET A 68 5.01 3.75 -2.51
C MET A 68 4.09 3.01 -3.50
N ALA A 69 4.27 3.23 -4.80
CA ALA A 69 3.49 2.51 -5.79
C ALA A 69 3.72 1.01 -5.71
N GLY A 70 2.64 0.24 -5.88
CA GLY A 70 2.68 -1.22 -5.75
C GLY A 70 2.76 -1.71 -4.30
N THR A 71 2.47 -0.86 -3.31
CA THR A 71 2.40 -1.26 -1.90
C THR A 71 1.00 -1.09 -1.33
N GLU A 72 0.63 -1.96 -0.40
CA GLU A 72 -0.61 -1.88 0.37
C GLU A 72 -0.29 -1.60 1.84
N ILE A 73 -0.80 -0.49 2.39
CA ILE A 73 -0.51 0.02 3.73
C ILE A 73 -1.78 -0.02 4.60
N ALA A 74 -1.69 -0.60 5.78
CA ALA A 74 -2.78 -0.54 6.77
C ALA A 74 -2.70 0.78 7.55
N ILE A 75 -3.75 1.62 7.49
CA ILE A 75 -3.88 2.79 8.36
C ILE A 75 -4.77 2.41 9.55
N VAL A 76 -4.13 2.09 10.67
CA VAL A 76 -4.79 1.57 11.86
C VAL A 76 -5.16 2.73 12.79
N SER A 77 -6.46 2.92 12.98
CA SER A 77 -6.98 3.87 13.95
C SER A 77 -7.54 3.11 15.17
N PRO A 78 -7.33 3.61 16.41
CA PRO A 78 -7.98 3.09 17.60
C PRO A 78 -9.51 2.94 17.49
N THR A 79 -10.14 3.71 16.59
CA THR A 79 -11.56 3.63 16.27
C THR A 79 -11.90 4.52 15.07
N LEU A 80 -12.92 4.14 14.30
CA LEU A 80 -13.47 4.94 13.20
C LEU A 80 -14.81 5.60 13.55
N ALA A 81 -15.25 5.50 14.80
CA ALA A 81 -16.50 6.12 15.21
C ALA A 81 -16.41 7.66 15.13
N ARG A 82 -17.48 8.28 14.63
CA ARG A 82 -17.55 9.73 14.35
C ARG A 82 -17.11 10.61 15.52
N HIS A 83 -17.45 10.21 16.75
CA HIS A 83 -17.09 10.94 17.97
C HIS A 83 -15.58 10.98 18.25
N HIS A 84 -14.79 10.12 17.61
CA HIS A 84 -13.34 10.06 17.77
C HIS A 84 -12.58 10.91 16.75
N LEU A 85 -13.28 11.52 15.78
CA LEU A 85 -12.74 12.45 14.79
C LEU A 85 -11.54 11.85 14.03
N PRO A 86 -11.76 10.87 13.14
CA PRO A 86 -10.70 10.16 12.42
C PRO A 86 -9.98 11.02 11.36
N HIS A 87 -10.16 12.35 11.38
CA HIS A 87 -9.66 13.25 10.34
C HIS A 87 -8.15 13.14 10.13
N SER A 88 -7.37 12.96 11.20
CA SER A 88 -5.92 12.75 11.08
C SER A 88 -5.58 11.45 10.35
N ALA A 89 -6.23 10.33 10.69
CA ALA A 89 -6.05 9.06 9.98
C ALA A 89 -6.47 9.15 8.51
N CYS A 90 -7.58 9.82 8.21
CA CYS A 90 -8.03 10.04 6.83
C CYS A 90 -7.09 10.98 6.04
N ASP A 91 -6.55 12.02 6.67
CA ASP A 91 -5.57 12.91 6.01
C ASP A 91 -4.23 12.22 5.80
N ILE A 92 -3.79 11.36 6.73
CA ILE A 92 -2.61 10.49 6.57
C ILE A 92 -2.81 9.56 5.37
N SER A 93 -3.94 8.85 5.36
CA SER A 93 -4.39 7.98 4.26
C SER A 93 -4.37 8.72 2.91
N GLU A 94 -5.03 9.87 2.83
CA GLU A 94 -5.05 10.69 1.61
C GLU A 94 -3.65 11.16 1.20
N TYR A 95 -2.78 11.48 2.16
CA TYR A 95 -1.42 11.95 1.86
C TYR A 95 -0.56 10.82 1.29
N LEU A 96 -0.57 9.63 1.90
CA LEU A 96 0.19 8.46 1.42
C LEU A 96 -0.28 8.02 0.03
N ARG A 97 -1.60 8.05 -0.26
CA ARG A 97 -2.14 7.78 -1.61
C ARG A 97 -1.53 8.66 -2.69
N ARG A 98 -1.20 9.92 -2.38
CA ARG A 98 -0.57 10.85 -3.35
C ARG A 98 0.85 10.43 -3.74
N TYR A 99 1.48 9.57 -2.95
CA TYR A 99 2.81 9.00 -3.20
C TYR A 99 2.76 7.57 -3.77
N GLY A 100 1.56 7.12 -4.19
CA GLY A 100 1.36 5.85 -4.87
C GLY A 100 0.88 4.70 -3.98
N ALA A 101 0.82 4.89 -2.66
CA ALA A 101 0.38 3.85 -1.75
C ALA A 101 -1.09 3.49 -1.99
N LYS A 102 -1.40 2.19 -1.93
CA LYS A 102 -2.73 1.71 -1.65
C LYS A 102 -2.88 1.55 -0.17
N ASP A 103 -4.01 1.94 0.38
CA ASP A 103 -4.18 1.95 1.81
C ASP A 103 -5.59 1.54 2.22
N ASN A 104 -5.63 0.73 3.27
CA ASN A 104 -6.85 0.26 3.90
C ASN A 104 -6.92 0.85 5.30
N MET A 105 -8.01 1.56 5.58
CA MET A 105 -8.23 2.12 6.89
C MET A 105 -8.89 1.07 7.78
N ILE A 106 -8.20 0.68 8.85
CA ILE A 106 -8.63 -0.34 9.80
C ILE A 106 -9.00 0.35 11.12
N GLY A 107 -10.25 0.21 11.53
CA GLY A 107 -10.71 0.67 12.83
C GLY A 107 -10.77 -0.48 13.81
N LEU A 108 -9.98 -0.43 14.88
CA LEU A 108 -10.04 -1.44 15.93
C LEU A 108 -11.41 -1.43 16.60
N ALA A 109 -11.98 -2.60 16.84
CA ALA A 109 -13.24 -2.79 17.53
C ALA A 109 -13.18 -2.26 18.97
N ARG A 110 -12.01 -2.41 19.62
CA ARG A 110 -11.76 -1.95 20.99
C ARG A 110 -10.41 -1.26 21.13
N GLY A 111 -10.02 -0.38 20.21
CA GLY A 111 -8.76 0.37 20.34
C GLY A 111 -8.84 1.62 21.21
N ALA A 112 -10.05 2.12 21.52
CA ALA A 112 -10.25 3.35 22.29
C ALA A 112 -10.06 3.17 23.80
N GLY A 113 -9.69 4.24 24.51
CA GLY A 113 -9.43 4.21 25.96
C GLY A 113 -8.04 3.66 26.30
N LYS A 114 -7.53 4.04 27.47
CA LYS A 114 -6.15 3.71 27.90
C LYS A 114 -6.05 2.32 28.54
N GLY A 115 -6.98 1.99 29.44
CA GLY A 115 -6.96 0.73 30.22
C GLY A 115 -7.89 -0.37 29.71
N ILE A 116 -8.62 -0.12 28.62
CA ILE A 116 -9.58 -1.08 28.05
C ILE A 116 -9.28 -1.42 26.59
N SER A 117 -8.23 -0.82 26.02
CA SER A 117 -7.88 -1.08 24.63
C SER A 117 -7.45 -2.53 24.47
N ARG A 118 -7.91 -3.16 23.40
CA ARG A 118 -7.58 -4.53 23.00
C ARG A 118 -7.54 -4.60 21.49
N ILE A 119 -6.75 -5.55 21.01
CA ILE A 119 -6.71 -5.99 19.62
C ILE A 119 -6.98 -7.49 19.61
N SER A 120 -7.80 -7.97 18.69
CA SER A 120 -8.02 -9.40 18.49
C SER A 120 -6.95 -10.02 17.59
N GLU A 121 -6.79 -11.33 17.65
CA GLU A 121 -5.89 -12.05 16.72
C GLU A 121 -6.35 -11.91 15.26
N ASP A 122 -7.66 -11.85 15.00
CA ASP A 122 -8.19 -11.61 13.66
C ASP A 122 -7.83 -10.21 13.13
N GLU A 123 -7.87 -9.18 13.99
CA GLU A 123 -7.45 -7.83 13.64
C GLU A 123 -5.94 -7.76 13.37
N LYS A 124 -5.12 -8.45 14.18
CA LYS A 124 -3.68 -8.56 13.93
C LYS A 124 -3.41 -9.21 12.58
N ARG A 125 -4.01 -10.38 12.32
CA ARG A 125 -3.88 -11.09 11.04
C ARG A 125 -4.28 -10.23 9.86
N LEU A 126 -5.39 -9.50 9.96
CA LEU A 126 -5.81 -8.55 8.91
C LEU A 126 -4.76 -7.47 8.66
N ILE A 127 -4.15 -6.90 9.71
CA ILE A 127 -3.10 -5.90 9.57
C ILE A 127 -1.87 -6.52 8.89
N GLU A 128 -1.45 -7.71 9.30
CA GLU A 128 -0.29 -8.44 8.77
C GLU A 128 -0.40 -8.86 7.29
N GLU A 129 -1.59 -8.79 6.70
CA GLU A 129 -1.74 -9.00 5.26
C GLU A 129 -1.13 -7.86 4.41
N HIS A 130 -0.75 -6.73 5.02
CA HIS A 130 -0.26 -5.52 4.36
C HIS A 130 1.28 -5.45 4.34
N ASP A 131 1.84 -4.55 3.54
CA ASP A 131 3.29 -4.34 3.47
C ASP A 131 3.82 -3.53 4.67
N LEU A 132 2.98 -2.67 5.26
CA LEU A 132 3.33 -1.80 6.38
C LEU A 132 2.05 -1.36 7.12
N ALA A 133 2.14 -1.16 8.43
CA ALA A 133 1.05 -0.60 9.23
C ALA A 133 1.42 0.78 9.82
N VAL A 134 0.53 1.75 9.66
CA VAL A 134 0.62 3.07 10.31
C VAL A 134 -0.43 3.15 11.41
N PHE A 135 0.01 3.14 12.67
CA PHE A 135 -0.85 3.29 13.84
C PHE A 135 -1.05 4.77 14.19
N ALA A 136 -2.20 5.31 13.81
CA ALA A 136 -2.58 6.69 14.09
C ALA A 136 -3.13 6.84 15.52
N LEU A 137 -2.24 7.08 16.49
CA LEU A 137 -2.60 7.14 17.90
C LEU A 137 -2.92 8.57 18.39
N GLY A 138 -3.19 8.68 19.69
CA GLY A 138 -3.74 9.87 20.31
C GLY A 138 -2.72 10.98 20.60
N SER A 139 -3.08 11.85 21.53
CA SER A 139 -2.32 13.06 21.82
C SER A 139 -1.39 13.00 23.02
N PHE A 140 -1.52 11.95 23.84
CA PHE A 140 -0.79 11.85 25.11
C PHE A 140 0.27 10.77 25.01
N GLU A 141 1.52 11.13 25.30
CA GLU A 141 2.68 10.25 25.25
C GLU A 141 2.49 8.98 26.08
N GLN A 142 2.12 9.11 27.35
CA GLN A 142 1.87 7.93 28.19
C GLN A 142 0.76 7.02 27.65
N CYS A 143 -0.26 7.59 26.99
CA CYS A 143 -1.32 6.80 26.38
C CYS A 143 -0.85 6.05 25.12
N ILE A 144 0.15 6.57 24.42
CA ILE A 144 0.77 5.91 23.26
C ILE A 144 1.65 4.76 23.76
N LYS A 145 2.52 5.02 24.75
CA LYS A 145 3.38 4.01 25.39
C LYS A 145 2.58 2.83 25.96
N ASP A 146 1.54 3.13 26.72
CA ASP A 146 0.72 2.08 27.35
C ASP A 146 -0.08 1.26 26.31
N LYS A 147 -0.21 1.77 25.07
CA LYS A 147 -0.85 1.09 23.94
C LYS A 147 0.10 0.31 23.04
N ALA A 148 1.38 0.17 23.41
CA ALA A 148 2.32 -0.60 22.62
C ALA A 148 1.86 -2.06 22.39
N HIS A 149 1.11 -2.63 23.34
CA HIS A 149 0.48 -3.95 23.19
C HIS A 149 -0.46 -4.10 21.98
N LEU A 150 -0.90 -3.00 21.35
CA LEU A 150 -1.72 -3.04 20.14
C LEU A 150 -0.92 -3.40 18.89
N PHE A 151 0.41 -3.24 18.94
CA PHE A 151 1.29 -3.43 17.80
C PHE A 151 2.59 -4.18 18.12
N SER A 152 2.84 -4.54 19.38
CA SER A 152 4.07 -5.23 19.81
C SER A 152 4.29 -6.59 19.14
N ASP A 153 3.21 -7.25 18.75
CA ASP A 153 3.20 -8.62 18.23
C ASP A 153 2.85 -8.67 16.73
N ILE A 154 3.02 -7.57 16.01
CA ILE A 154 2.76 -7.50 14.57
C ILE A 154 4.04 -7.82 13.80
N ASN A 155 3.95 -8.74 12.84
CA ASN A 155 5.12 -9.26 12.11
C ASN A 155 5.51 -8.44 10.86
N ILE A 156 4.79 -7.36 10.57
CA ILE A 156 5.11 -6.42 9.49
C ILE A 156 5.63 -5.10 10.06
N PRO A 157 6.35 -4.28 9.29
CA PRO A 157 6.83 -3.00 9.79
C PRO A 157 5.71 -2.09 10.31
N VAL A 158 5.94 -1.46 11.46
CA VAL A 158 4.97 -0.60 12.15
C VAL A 158 5.52 0.81 12.31
N VAL A 159 4.76 1.79 11.83
CA VAL A 159 5.00 3.22 12.08
C VAL A 159 3.92 3.74 13.02
N VAL A 160 4.31 4.33 14.15
CA VAL A 160 3.38 4.91 15.11
C VAL A 160 3.33 6.42 14.93
N THR A 161 2.14 7.01 14.92
CA THR A 161 1.97 8.48 14.88
C THR A 161 1.25 9.00 16.11
N GLY A 162 1.59 10.22 16.53
CA GLY A 162 0.97 10.84 17.72
C GLY A 162 1.21 12.35 17.79
N SER A 163 0.55 13.03 18.74
CA SER A 163 0.78 14.47 18.96
C SER A 163 2.15 14.82 19.55
N PRO A 164 2.73 14.04 20.50
CA PRO A 164 4.07 14.32 21.03
C PRO A 164 5.08 14.45 19.89
N ARG A 165 6.03 15.39 20.01
CA ARG A 165 6.99 15.66 18.93
C ARG A 165 7.89 14.47 18.69
N ASP A 166 8.38 13.89 19.78
CA ASP A 166 9.32 12.79 19.78
C ASP A 166 8.93 11.84 20.92
N ILE A 167 9.05 10.54 20.68
CA ILE A 167 8.97 9.48 21.67
C ILE A 167 10.13 8.54 21.33
N ASP A 168 10.86 8.07 22.33
CA ASP A 168 11.92 7.10 22.10
C ASP A 168 11.31 5.78 21.57
N ILE A 169 11.86 5.28 20.46
CA ILE A 169 11.43 4.01 19.86
C ILE A 169 11.64 2.85 20.85
N GLY A 170 12.66 2.93 21.71
CA GLY A 170 12.88 1.95 22.78
C GLY A 170 11.72 1.84 23.77
N GLU A 171 10.86 2.85 23.86
CA GLU A 171 9.66 2.87 24.71
C GLU A 171 8.39 2.41 23.98
N LEU A 172 8.50 2.07 22.69
CA LEU A 172 7.41 1.62 21.83
C LEU A 172 7.76 0.24 21.24
N PRO A 173 7.73 -0.84 22.04
CA PRO A 173 8.07 -2.18 21.55
C PRO A 173 7.18 -2.58 20.37
N GLY A 174 7.81 -3.09 19.31
CA GLY A 174 7.18 -3.48 18.04
C GLY A 174 6.94 -2.32 17.06
N ALA A 175 7.32 -1.08 17.40
CA ALA A 175 7.35 0.01 16.42
C ALA A 175 8.75 0.12 15.78
N ASP A 176 8.79 0.24 14.45
CA ASP A 176 10.01 0.55 13.70
C ASP A 176 10.32 2.04 13.69
N ALA A 177 9.28 2.89 13.80
CA ALA A 177 9.42 4.32 13.79
C ALA A 177 8.27 5.04 14.52
N TYR A 178 8.57 6.23 15.02
CA TYR A 178 7.58 7.17 15.56
C TYR A 178 7.59 8.49 14.79
N VAL A 179 6.42 8.98 14.40
CA VAL A 179 6.24 10.27 13.72
C VAL A 179 5.32 11.18 14.53
N GLY A 180 5.92 12.22 15.12
CA GLY A 180 5.21 13.21 15.91
C GLY A 180 4.52 14.31 15.10
N GLY A 181 3.52 14.94 15.74
CA GLY A 181 2.69 16.01 15.17
C GLY A 181 1.43 15.51 14.45
N LEU A 182 1.12 14.21 14.52
CA LEU A 182 0.01 13.55 13.84
C LEU A 182 -0.84 12.74 14.84
N GLY A 183 -1.36 13.42 15.88
CA GLY A 183 -2.27 12.80 16.86
C GLY A 183 -3.75 13.06 16.55
N ARG A 184 -4.56 13.21 17.60
CA ARG A 184 -6.01 13.47 17.45
C ARG A 184 -6.28 14.96 17.18
N ILE A 185 -6.33 15.33 15.91
CA ILE A 185 -6.52 16.72 15.47
C ILE A 185 -7.96 16.90 14.94
N PRO A 186 -8.81 17.74 15.56
CA PRO A 186 -10.23 17.89 15.21
C PRO A 186 -10.46 18.81 13.99
N ARG A 187 -9.54 18.80 13.03
CA ARG A 187 -9.56 19.62 11.81
C ARG A 187 -8.72 18.94 10.74
N ARG A 188 -8.88 19.37 9.48
CA ARG A 188 -8.03 18.91 8.37
C ARG A 188 -6.57 19.34 8.58
N LEU A 189 -5.63 18.49 8.18
CA LEU A 189 -4.18 18.68 8.24
C LEU A 189 -3.66 19.59 7.11
N LYS A 190 -4.06 20.86 7.13
CA LYS A 190 -3.72 21.86 6.09
C LYS A 190 -2.71 22.90 6.54
N ARG A 191 -2.32 22.94 7.82
CA ARG A 191 -1.35 23.93 8.31
C ARG A 191 0.06 23.50 7.94
N GLY A 192 0.97 24.47 7.86
CA GLY A 192 2.37 24.20 7.51
C GLY A 192 3.06 23.21 8.45
N GLU A 193 2.71 23.20 9.74
CA GLU A 193 3.20 22.20 10.69
C GLU A 193 2.67 20.79 10.39
N ASP A 194 1.39 20.67 10.05
CA ASP A 194 0.78 19.38 9.72
C ASP A 194 1.39 18.83 8.42
N ILE A 195 1.57 19.67 7.41
CA ILE A 195 2.18 19.28 6.13
C ILE A 195 3.63 18.82 6.34
N ARG A 196 4.39 19.49 7.21
CA ARG A 196 5.75 19.04 7.54
C ARG A 196 5.74 17.68 8.24
N ALA A 197 4.79 17.43 9.14
CA ALA A 197 4.66 16.14 9.80
C ALA A 197 4.25 15.02 8.83
N LEU A 198 3.33 15.31 7.90
CA LEU A 198 2.93 14.39 6.84
C LEU A 198 4.10 14.07 5.88
N ARG A 199 4.94 15.05 5.53
CA ARG A 199 6.15 14.80 4.74
C ARG A 199 7.15 13.89 5.45
N ARG A 200 7.40 14.14 6.75
CA ARG A 200 8.24 13.23 7.55
C ARG A 200 7.67 11.82 7.60
N LEU A 201 6.35 11.67 7.71
CA LEU A 201 5.71 10.37 7.65
C LEU A 201 6.00 9.67 6.31
N VAL A 202 5.91 10.40 5.20
CA VAL A 202 6.23 9.86 3.87
C VAL A 202 7.67 9.41 3.79
N GLU A 203 8.63 10.24 4.22
CA GLU A 203 10.07 9.93 4.22
C GLU A 203 10.35 8.66 5.04
N VAL A 204 9.78 8.55 6.25
CA VAL A 204 9.94 7.37 7.11
C VAL A 204 9.35 6.11 6.48
N VAL A 205 8.16 6.19 5.91
CA VAL A 205 7.51 5.05 5.26
C VAL A 205 8.27 4.62 4.02
N GLU A 206 8.75 5.57 3.20
CA GLU A 206 9.60 5.32 2.04
C GLU A 206 10.89 4.59 2.43
N ASP A 207 11.61 5.07 3.44
CA ASP A 207 12.84 4.44 3.92
C ASP A 207 12.61 2.99 4.41
N ILE A 208 11.49 2.71 5.07
CA ILE A 208 11.14 1.36 5.52
C ILE A 208 10.83 0.45 4.32
N LEU A 209 10.00 0.91 3.39
CA LEU A 209 9.65 0.14 2.20
C LEU A 209 10.87 -0.13 1.31
N ASP A 210 11.78 0.83 1.19
CA ASP A 210 13.01 0.66 0.42
C ASP A 210 13.98 -0.32 1.06
N ARG A 211 14.10 -0.34 2.39
CA ARG A 211 14.84 -1.41 3.08
C ARG A 211 14.23 -2.77 2.80
N ARG A 212 12.91 -2.90 2.89
CA ARG A 212 12.20 -4.15 2.61
C ARG A 212 12.39 -4.60 1.16
N ARG A 213 12.34 -3.68 0.18
CA ARG A 213 12.66 -3.99 -1.23
C ARG A 213 14.08 -4.51 -1.40
N ARG A 214 15.07 -3.92 -0.71
CA ARG A 214 16.47 -4.38 -0.77
C ARG A 214 16.65 -5.75 -0.12
N GLU A 215 15.96 -6.01 0.98
CA GLU A 215 15.95 -7.32 1.64
C GLU A 215 15.35 -8.39 0.72
N MET A 216 14.20 -8.09 0.10
CA MET A 216 13.56 -8.98 -0.87
C MET A 216 14.40 -9.17 -2.14
N ALA A 217 15.20 -8.20 -2.55
CA ALA A 217 16.09 -8.35 -3.70
C ALA A 217 17.19 -9.40 -3.49
N ALA A 218 17.46 -9.81 -2.23
CA ALA A 218 18.40 -10.89 -1.94
C ALA A 218 17.83 -12.27 -2.28
N ASP A 219 16.51 -12.44 -2.21
CA ASP A 219 15.78 -13.66 -2.57
C ASP A 219 14.42 -13.27 -3.18
N PRO A 220 14.42 -12.79 -4.44
CA PRO A 220 13.22 -12.26 -5.07
C PRO A 220 12.24 -13.38 -5.45
N PRO A 221 10.94 -13.07 -5.61
CA PRO A 221 10.02 -14.00 -6.24
C PRO A 221 10.39 -14.23 -7.72
N LEU A 222 10.06 -15.42 -8.25
CA LEU A 222 10.34 -15.78 -9.64
C LEU A 222 9.74 -14.81 -10.67
N VAL A 223 8.62 -14.20 -10.32
CA VAL A 223 7.92 -13.19 -11.13
C VAL A 223 7.57 -11.99 -10.26
N PRO A 224 7.60 -10.77 -10.79
CA PRO A 224 7.24 -9.60 -10.01
C PRO A 224 5.71 -9.52 -9.81
N SER A 225 5.27 -9.01 -8.65
CA SER A 225 3.84 -8.89 -8.30
C SER A 225 3.03 -8.06 -9.29
N ILE A 226 3.68 -7.11 -9.96
CA ILE A 226 3.06 -6.29 -11.01
C ILE A 226 2.62 -7.12 -12.22
N LEU A 227 3.42 -8.10 -12.62
CA LEU A 227 3.11 -8.98 -13.75
C LEU A 227 1.94 -9.90 -13.38
N VAL A 228 1.97 -10.45 -12.17
CA VAL A 228 0.88 -11.27 -11.62
C VAL A 228 -0.44 -10.50 -11.61
N LYS A 229 -0.42 -9.24 -11.19
CA LYS A 229 -1.60 -8.37 -11.26
C LYS A 229 -2.15 -8.28 -12.68
N THR A 230 -1.30 -7.94 -13.66
CA THR A 230 -1.71 -7.79 -15.05
C THR A 230 -2.27 -9.08 -15.63
N GLU A 231 -1.64 -10.22 -15.35
CA GLU A 231 -2.11 -11.52 -15.85
C GLU A 231 -3.46 -11.93 -15.26
N ILE A 232 -3.70 -11.67 -13.97
CA ILE A 232 -5.01 -11.90 -13.36
C ILE A 232 -6.07 -11.00 -14.00
N GLU A 233 -5.79 -9.71 -14.19
CA GLU A 233 -6.72 -8.77 -14.82
C GLU A 233 -7.05 -9.15 -16.28
N ASN A 234 -6.11 -9.78 -16.98
CA ASN A 234 -6.28 -10.22 -18.36
C ASN A 234 -7.02 -11.56 -18.49
N GLN A 235 -6.68 -12.54 -17.64
CA GLN A 235 -7.14 -13.92 -17.79
C GLN A 235 -8.42 -14.23 -17.02
N VAL A 236 -8.75 -13.47 -15.96
CA VAL A 236 -9.89 -13.76 -15.06
C VAL A 236 -11.06 -12.82 -15.36
N PRO A 237 -12.13 -13.27 -16.06
CA PRO A 237 -13.21 -12.38 -16.50
C PRO A 237 -13.97 -11.75 -15.35
N ALA A 238 -14.12 -12.47 -14.22
CA ALA A 238 -14.85 -12.01 -13.04
C ALA A 238 -14.28 -10.70 -12.45
N ILE A 239 -13.00 -10.40 -12.72
CA ILE A 239 -12.36 -9.14 -12.31
C ILE A 239 -13.06 -7.92 -12.90
N ARG A 240 -13.60 -8.02 -14.12
CA ARG A 240 -14.30 -6.91 -14.81
C ARG A 240 -15.62 -6.54 -14.15
N GLU A 241 -16.18 -7.44 -13.34
CA GLU A 241 -17.43 -7.23 -12.60
C GLU A 241 -17.20 -6.61 -11.21
N VAL A 242 -15.93 -6.45 -10.80
CA VAL A 242 -15.58 -5.85 -9.51
C VAL A 242 -15.67 -4.33 -9.59
N TYR A 243 -16.65 -3.75 -8.91
CA TYR A 243 -16.87 -2.29 -8.87
C TYR A 243 -15.86 -1.50 -8.03
N SER A 244 -14.96 -2.18 -7.31
CA SER A 244 -13.95 -1.49 -6.51
C SER A 244 -12.90 -0.84 -7.43
N PRO A 245 -12.34 0.33 -7.07
CA PRO A 245 -11.43 1.08 -7.94
C PRO A 245 -10.09 0.37 -8.23
N THR A 246 -9.81 -0.75 -7.56
CA THR A 246 -8.60 -1.55 -7.79
C THR A 246 -8.95 -3.00 -7.47
N PRO A 247 -9.49 -3.75 -8.45
CA PRO A 247 -9.91 -5.14 -8.27
C PRO A 247 -8.76 -6.06 -7.86
N VAL A 248 -7.57 -5.84 -8.42
CA VAL A 248 -6.32 -6.52 -8.06
C VAL A 248 -5.33 -5.49 -7.52
N THR A 249 -5.03 -5.58 -6.23
CA THR A 249 -4.16 -4.63 -5.52
C THR A 249 -2.78 -5.24 -5.37
N SER A 250 -1.75 -4.61 -5.93
CA SER A 250 -0.36 -5.05 -5.77
C SER A 250 0.17 -4.77 -4.37
N GLN A 251 1.00 -5.70 -3.89
CA GLN A 251 1.83 -5.63 -2.70
C GLN A 251 3.29 -5.87 -3.10
N LEU A 252 4.24 -5.69 -2.19
CA LEU A 252 5.66 -5.94 -2.49
C LEU A 252 5.89 -7.41 -2.88
N ASP A 253 5.27 -8.34 -2.17
CA ASP A 253 5.47 -9.79 -2.27
C ASP A 253 4.26 -10.53 -2.87
N GLY A 254 3.33 -9.82 -3.52
CA GLY A 254 2.15 -10.48 -4.06
C GLY A 254 1.01 -9.55 -4.45
N VAL A 255 -0.20 -10.08 -4.45
CA VAL A 255 -1.42 -9.34 -4.82
C VAL A 255 -2.62 -9.73 -3.97
N ARG A 256 -3.51 -8.78 -3.75
CA ARG A 256 -4.85 -9.01 -3.21
C ARG A 256 -5.88 -8.92 -4.32
N VAL A 257 -6.64 -10.00 -4.52
CA VAL A 257 -7.69 -10.08 -5.52
C VAL A 257 -9.05 -9.98 -4.83
N LYS A 258 -9.84 -8.96 -5.18
CA LYS A 258 -11.14 -8.66 -4.57
C LYS A 258 -12.28 -9.51 -5.15
N LEU A 259 -12.02 -10.81 -5.25
CA LEU A 259 -12.98 -11.85 -5.56
C LEU A 259 -13.15 -12.76 -4.34
N ASN A 260 -14.31 -13.39 -4.21
CA ASN A 260 -14.56 -14.31 -3.10
C ASN A 260 -13.69 -15.56 -3.23
N TYR A 261 -12.96 -15.90 -2.17
CA TYR A 261 -12.02 -17.01 -2.13
C TYR A 261 -12.66 -18.36 -2.47
N ASP A 262 -13.79 -18.68 -1.83
CA ASP A 262 -14.47 -19.96 -2.02
C ASP A 262 -14.89 -20.24 -3.46
N ARG A 263 -15.13 -19.17 -4.24
CA ARG A 263 -15.62 -19.27 -5.61
C ARG A 263 -14.52 -19.25 -6.66
N HIS A 264 -13.44 -18.50 -6.41
CA HIS A 264 -12.47 -18.16 -7.45
C HIS A 264 -11.04 -18.62 -7.16
N GLN A 265 -10.74 -19.26 -6.01
CA GLN A 265 -9.37 -19.66 -5.69
C GLN A 265 -8.72 -20.58 -6.75
N GLU A 266 -9.47 -21.51 -7.34
CA GLU A 266 -8.95 -22.45 -8.35
C GLU A 266 -8.66 -21.71 -9.66
N GLU A 267 -9.59 -20.83 -10.06
CA GLU A 267 -9.43 -19.96 -11.24
C GLU A 267 -8.20 -19.05 -11.10
N ILE A 268 -7.96 -18.47 -9.91
CA ILE A 268 -6.75 -17.68 -9.63
C ILE A 268 -5.51 -18.57 -9.65
N ALA A 269 -5.55 -19.76 -9.07
CA ALA A 269 -4.42 -20.68 -9.07
C ALA A 269 -4.01 -21.14 -10.48
N ASP A 270 -4.97 -21.22 -11.41
CA ASP A 270 -4.76 -21.62 -12.81
C ASP A 270 -4.18 -20.54 -13.73
N VAL A 271 -4.13 -19.28 -13.26
CA VAL A 271 -3.57 -18.16 -14.03
C VAL A 271 -2.13 -18.47 -14.44
N ARG A 272 -1.82 -18.28 -15.72
CA ARG A 272 -0.47 -18.46 -16.27
C ARG A 272 0.31 -17.15 -16.18
N VAL A 273 1.45 -17.16 -15.50
CA VAL A 273 2.34 -16.00 -15.40
C VAL A 273 3.69 -16.41 -15.96
N SER A 274 4.04 -15.85 -17.12
CA SER A 274 5.16 -16.34 -17.93
C SER A 274 5.02 -17.84 -18.20
N ASP A 275 6.00 -18.66 -17.80
CA ASP A 275 5.98 -20.12 -17.99
C ASP A 275 5.35 -20.88 -16.80
N TYR A 276 4.95 -20.17 -15.74
CA TYR A 276 4.50 -20.75 -14.49
C TYR A 276 2.98 -20.69 -14.34
N ARG A 277 2.41 -21.64 -13.59
CA ARG A 277 1.06 -21.55 -13.07
C ARG A 277 1.11 -20.91 -11.68
N LEU A 278 0.22 -19.97 -11.40
CA LEU A 278 0.29 -19.15 -10.19
C LEU A 278 0.26 -19.98 -8.91
N GLY A 279 -0.56 -21.04 -8.87
CA GLY A 279 -0.63 -21.96 -7.73
C GLY A 279 0.65 -22.76 -7.44
N ASP A 280 1.60 -22.80 -8.38
CA ASP A 280 2.88 -23.51 -8.19
C ASP A 280 3.97 -22.58 -7.61
N ILE A 281 3.77 -21.26 -7.69
CA ILE A 281 4.77 -20.24 -7.32
C ILE A 281 4.27 -19.27 -6.23
N ALA A 282 3.09 -19.52 -5.67
CA ALA A 282 2.45 -18.64 -4.69
C ALA A 282 1.64 -19.41 -3.64
N ASP A 283 1.60 -18.88 -2.42
CA ASP A 283 0.63 -19.23 -1.40
C ASP A 283 -0.68 -18.45 -1.64
N ILE A 284 -1.76 -19.17 -1.95
CA ILE A 284 -3.08 -18.61 -2.24
C ILE A 284 -4.01 -18.92 -1.07
N ARG A 285 -4.33 -17.89 -0.29
CA ARG A 285 -5.11 -18.03 0.94
C ARG A 285 -6.25 -17.04 1.04
N ARG A 286 -7.20 -17.37 1.90
CA ARG A 286 -8.32 -16.49 2.24
C ARG A 286 -7.79 -15.28 3.00
N SER A 287 -8.16 -14.10 2.55
CA SER A 287 -7.92 -12.84 3.24
C SER A 287 -8.98 -12.60 4.31
N MET A 288 -8.55 -12.11 5.47
CA MET A 288 -9.41 -11.64 6.56
C MET A 288 -10.26 -10.45 6.14
N MET A 289 -9.87 -9.76 5.07
CA MET A 289 -10.67 -8.72 4.43
C MET A 289 -11.72 -9.32 3.49
N TYR A 290 -13.00 -9.30 3.91
CA TYR A 290 -14.17 -9.66 3.08
C TYR A 290 -14.08 -11.01 2.33
N ASP A 291 -13.36 -12.00 2.88
CA ASP A 291 -13.10 -13.29 2.23
C ASP A 291 -12.47 -13.16 0.83
N TYR A 292 -11.70 -12.09 0.61
CA TYR A 292 -10.94 -11.90 -0.61
C TYR A 292 -9.84 -12.95 -0.77
N ILE A 293 -9.21 -12.99 -1.94
CA ILE A 293 -8.07 -13.87 -2.20
C ILE A 293 -6.78 -13.06 -1.97
N LEU A 294 -5.90 -13.60 -1.15
CA LEU A 294 -4.56 -13.08 -0.96
C LEU A 294 -3.57 -14.06 -1.59
N VAL A 295 -2.78 -13.56 -2.55
CA VAL A 295 -1.74 -14.30 -3.24
C VAL A 295 -0.39 -13.77 -2.75
N LYS A 296 0.39 -14.62 -2.09
CA LYS A 296 1.76 -14.31 -1.64
C LYS A 296 2.75 -15.11 -2.45
N LEU A 297 3.58 -14.42 -3.21
CA LEU A 297 4.59 -15.04 -4.07
C LEU A 297 5.68 -15.66 -3.21
N LEU A 298 6.07 -16.88 -3.56
CA LEU A 298 7.15 -17.56 -2.88
C LEU A 298 8.49 -17.01 -3.38
N PRO A 299 9.48 -16.85 -2.49
CA PRO A 299 10.85 -16.56 -2.89
C PRO A 299 11.41 -17.68 -3.78
N GLU A 300 12.38 -17.35 -4.63
CA GLU A 300 13.04 -18.30 -5.53
C GLU A 300 13.60 -19.52 -4.78
N SER A 301 14.21 -19.28 -3.61
CA SER A 301 14.76 -20.33 -2.74
C SER A 301 13.74 -21.36 -2.26
N SER A 302 12.45 -21.00 -2.21
CA SER A 302 11.37 -21.88 -1.72
C SER A 302 10.80 -22.79 -2.80
N ILE A 303 11.08 -22.51 -4.08
CA ILE A 303 10.54 -23.23 -5.23
C ILE A 303 11.59 -24.17 -5.84
N ILE A 304 12.84 -23.73 -5.91
CA ILE A 304 13.96 -24.51 -6.46
C ILE A 304 14.51 -25.45 -5.37
N GLN A 305 13.96 -26.66 -5.27
CA GLN A 305 14.55 -27.80 -4.53
C GLN A 305 15.13 -28.85 -5.48
#